data_AF-A0A7W0P2C2-F1
#
_entry.id   AF-A0A7W0P2C2-F1
#
_cell.length_a   1.000
_cell.length_b   1.000
_cell.length_c   1.000
_cell.angle_alpha   90.00
_cell.angle_beta   90.00
_cell.angle_gamma   90.00
#
_symmetry.space_group_name_H-M   'P 1'
#
loop_
_entity.id
_entity.type
_entity.pdbx_description
1 polymer ?
#
loop_
_entity_poly.entity_id
_entity_poly.type
_entity_poly.pdbx_seq_one_letter_code
_entity_poly.pdbx_strand_id
1 'polypeptide(L)' 'MARSVKKGPFVDEHLMVKVAGMNERGEKKVVKTWSRRSTIVPDMIGHTIAVHDGR' A
#
# COMPACT_ATOMS: atom_id res chain seq x y z
N MET A 1 9.52 2.08 -13.51
CA MET A 1 8.71 1.94 -14.74
C MET A 1 7.34 2.54 -14.49
N ALA A 2 6.90 3.48 -15.31
CA ALA A 2 5.55 4.01 -15.22
C ALA A 2 4.55 3.02 -15.83
N ARG A 3 3.45 2.72 -15.14
CA ARG A 3 2.33 1.96 -15.73
C ARG A 3 1.55 2.86 -16.68
N SER A 4 0.89 2.24 -17.67
CA SER A 4 -0.07 2.93 -18.52
C SER A 4 -1.26 3.44 -17.68
N VAL A 5 -1.60 4.72 -17.86
CA VAL A 5 -2.69 5.41 -17.14
C VAL A 5 -4.05 4.73 -17.39
N LYS A 6 -4.26 4.16 -18.58
CA LYS A 6 -5.52 3.46 -18.94
C LYS A 6 -5.81 2.25 -18.05
N LYS A 7 -4.80 1.65 -17.41
CA LYS A 7 -4.94 0.45 -16.57
C LYS A 7 -5.30 0.77 -15.11
N GLY A 8 -5.34 2.05 -14.76
CA GLY A 8 -5.59 2.50 -13.39
C GLY A 8 -4.38 2.32 -12.44
N PRO A 9 -4.53 2.77 -11.18
CA PRO A 9 -3.52 2.60 -10.17
C PRO A 9 -3.31 1.12 -9.87
N PHE A 10 -2.07 0.74 -9.59
CA PHE A 10 -1.73 -0.63 -9.22
C PHE A 10 -1.39 -0.70 -7.74
N VAL A 11 -1.96 -1.66 -7.04
CA VAL A 11 -1.61 -1.99 -5.66
C VAL A 11 -1.37 -3.49 -5.60
N ASP A 12 -0.33 -3.88 -4.87
CA ASP A 12 -0.08 -5.30 -4.61
C ASP A 12 -1.14 -5.89 -3.69
N GLU A 13 -1.62 -7.09 -4.00
CA GLU A 13 -2.73 -7.72 -3.28
C GLU A 13 -2.44 -7.87 -1.78
N HIS A 14 -1.22 -8.30 -1.43
CA HIS A 14 -0.81 -8.44 -0.04
C HIS A 14 -0.77 -7.12 0.74
N LEU A 15 -0.50 -6.00 0.05
CA LEU A 15 -0.52 -4.67 0.65
C LEU A 15 -1.97 -4.22 0.85
N MET A 16 -2.82 -4.46 -0.14
CA MET A 16 -4.25 -4.11 -0.08
C MET A 16 -4.96 -4.84 1.06
N VAL A 17 -4.77 -6.16 1.19
CA VAL A 17 -5.39 -6.96 2.25
C VAL A 17 -5.00 -6.47 3.65
N LYS A 18 -3.73 -6.09 3.85
CA LYS A 18 -3.26 -5.55 5.13
C LYS A 18 -3.93 -4.22 5.47
N VAL A 19 -3.99 -3.31 4.50
CA VAL A 19 -4.60 -1.98 4.67
C VAL A 19 -6.10 -2.10 4.90
N ALA A 20 -6.80 -2.90 4.11
CA ALA A 20 -8.24 -3.15 4.26
C ALA A 20 -8.57 -3.70 5.66
N GLY A 21 -7.86 -4.73 6.12
CA GLY A 21 -8.07 -5.27 7.46
C GLY A 21 -7.72 -4.28 8.59
N MET A 22 -6.75 -3.39 8.39
CA MET A 22 -6.44 -2.33 9.36
C MET A 22 -7.52 -1.25 9.40
N ASN A 23 -8.10 -0.90 8.26
CA ASN A 23 -9.23 0.03 8.17
C ASN A 23 -10.46 -0.52 8.89
N GLU A 24 -10.79 -1.80 8.69
CA GLU A 24 -11.91 -2.46 9.39
C GLU A 24 -11.72 -2.46 10.91
N ARG A 25 -10.49 -2.62 11.40
CA ARG A 25 -10.17 -2.60 12.83
C ARG A 25 -9.92 -1.20 13.40
N GLY A 26 -9.83 -0.17 12.56
CA GLY A 26 -9.45 1.19 12.98
C GLY A 26 -8.03 1.30 13.56
N GLU A 27 -7.13 0.36 13.21
CA GLU A 27 -5.78 0.30 13.76
C GLU A 27 -4.76 1.03 12.89
N LYS A 28 -3.91 1.87 13.50
CA LYS A 28 -2.81 2.58 12.82
C LYS A 28 -1.45 1.99 13.18
N LYS A 29 -1.20 0.77 12.69
CA LYS A 29 0.08 0.07 12.89
C LYS A 29 1.01 0.31 11.70
N VAL A 30 2.32 0.21 11.93
CA VAL A 30 3.32 0.33 10.85
C VAL A 30 3.24 -0.90 9.93
N VAL A 31 2.91 -0.68 8.65
CA VAL A 31 2.86 -1.73 7.63
C VAL A 31 4.21 -1.82 6.95
N LYS A 32 4.93 -2.92 7.17
CA LYS A 32 6.15 -3.23 6.42
C LYS A 32 5.80 -3.81 5.05
N THR A 33 6.39 -3.26 4.00
CA THR A 33 6.20 -3.71 2.62
C THR A 33 7.49 -3.69 1.81
N TRP A 34 7.65 -4.69 0.94
CA TRP A 34 8.67 -4.72 -0.10
C TRP A 34 8.11 -4.24 -1.45
N SER A 35 6.80 -4.02 -1.55
CA SER A 35 6.14 -3.61 -2.79
C SER A 35 6.27 -2.12 -3.03
N ARG A 36 7.46 -1.71 -3.50
CA ARG A 36 7.78 -0.34 -3.94
C ARG A 36 7.09 0.10 -5.25
N ARG A 37 6.36 -0.81 -5.89
CA ARG A 37 5.66 -0.58 -7.17
C ARG A 37 4.19 -0.20 -6.99
N SER A 38 3.67 -0.25 -5.77
CA SER A 38 2.27 0.07 -5.46
C SER A 38 2.05 1.58 -5.48
N THR A 39 0.92 2.00 -6.02
CA THR A 39 0.43 3.37 -6.01
C THR A 39 -0.30 3.63 -4.69
N ILE A 40 -0.10 4.82 -4.11
CA ILE A 40 -0.84 5.23 -2.92
C ILE A 40 -2.30 5.47 -3.30
N VAL A 41 -3.22 4.81 -2.61
CA VAL A 41 -4.67 4.92 -2.80
C VAL A 41 -5.32 5.55 -1.57
N PRO A 42 -6.54 6.13 -1.66
CA PRO A 42 -7.20 6.78 -0.54
C PRO A 42 -7.34 5.93 0.72
N ASP A 43 -7.50 4.62 0.58
CA ASP A 43 -7.61 3.68 1.71
C ASP A 43 -6.34 3.62 2.58
N MET A 44 -5.21 4.10 2.07
CA MET A 44 -3.93 4.16 2.79
C MET A 44 -3.76 5.43 3.64
N ILE A 45 -4.71 6.37 3.59
CA ILE A 45 -4.61 7.64 4.31
C ILE A 45 -4.59 7.39 5.81
N GLY A 46 -3.60 7.96 6.49
CA GLY A 46 -3.44 7.84 7.94
C GLY A 46 -2.70 6.58 8.40
N HIS A 47 -2.24 5.73 7.48
CA HIS A 47 -1.37 4.58 7.77
C HIS A 47 0.10 4.92 7.59
N THR A 48 0.94 4.35 8.46
CA THR A 48 2.40 4.47 8.34
C THR A 48 2.95 3.27 7.58
N ILE A 49 3.52 3.49 6.39
CA ILE A 49 4.04 2.42 5.53
C ILE A 49 5.58 2.45 5.56
N ALA A 50 6.18 1.39 6.10
CA ALA A 50 7.63 1.16 6.07
C ALA A 50 8.00 0.40 4.79
N VAL A 51 8.50 1.13 3.79
CA VAL A 51 8.92 0.57 2.49
C VAL A 51 10.39 0.16 2.55
N HIS A 52 10.70 -1.08 2.17
CA HIS A 52 12.08 -1.54 2.06
C HIS A 52 12.81 -0.89 0.87
N ASP A 53 14.01 -0.37 1.12
CA ASP A 53 14.85 0.36 0.16
C ASP A 53 15.98 -0.48 -0.46
N GLY A 54 16.17 -1.72 -0.01
CA GLY A 54 17.20 -2.64 -0.51
C GLY A 54 18.53 -2.57 0.24
N ARG A 55 18.63 -1.79 1.32
CA ARG A 55 19.80 -1.74 2.20
C ARG A 55 19.62 -2.62 3.44
#